data_AF-A0A1E9BN51-F1
#
_entry.id   AF-A0A1E9BN51-F1
#
_cell.length_a   1.000
_cell.length_b   1.000
_cell.length_c   1.000
_cell.angle_alpha   90.00
_cell.angle_beta   90.00
_cell.angle_gamma   90.00
#
_symmetry.space_group_name_H-M   'P 1'
#
loop_
_entity.id
_entity.type
_entity.pdbx_description
1 polymer ?
#
loop_
_entity_poly.entity_id
_entity_poly.type
_entity_poly.pdbx_seq_one_letter_code
_entity_poly.pdbx_strand_id
1 'polypeptide(L)'
;MKPDDIEDLLTRYYEGVTSEAEEKELKRFFMEEEVSEDLLAEKELFLQLAACPEPEIPVGLEERLNDMIDAWDMSEKRALKVKKRTRIIRLQWLGSIAASLLLLFSVGMYLYKPSAPKDTCATPEEAYMQAQKALVMLSSRLNKGMEEVETVQEATGKIRENVYEQLNRINNTKQ
;
A
#
# COMPACT_ATOMS: atom_id res chain seq x y z
N MET A 1 -19.72 8.91 -47.75
CA MET A 1 -18.58 7.99 -47.51
C MET A 1 -19.00 6.59 -47.91
N LYS A 2 -18.09 5.63 -48.16
CA LYS A 2 -18.53 4.22 -48.20
C LYS A 2 -18.76 3.73 -46.77
N PRO A 3 -19.68 2.77 -46.53
CA PRO A 3 -19.96 2.25 -45.18
C PRO A 3 -18.71 1.66 -44.50
N ASP A 4 -17.88 0.92 -45.24
CA ASP A 4 -16.63 0.32 -44.72
C ASP A 4 -15.64 1.36 -44.17
N ASP A 5 -15.62 2.57 -44.73
CA ASP A 5 -14.73 3.66 -44.29
C ASP A 5 -15.22 4.28 -42.96
N ILE A 6 -16.52 4.17 -42.65
CA ILE A 6 -17.12 4.70 -41.42
C ILE A 6 -16.86 3.75 -40.24
N GLU A 7 -16.86 2.43 -40.46
CA GLU A 7 -16.55 1.46 -39.41
C GLU A 7 -15.10 1.56 -38.93
N ASP A 8 -14.15 1.74 -39.86
CA ASP A 8 -12.74 2.02 -39.52
C ASP A 8 -12.63 3.33 -38.74
N LEU A 9 -13.33 4.37 -39.19
CA LEU A 9 -13.30 5.66 -38.53
C LEU A 9 -13.92 5.63 -37.12
N LEU A 10 -15.00 4.87 -36.92
CA LEU A 10 -15.58 4.61 -35.60
C LEU A 10 -14.60 3.90 -34.69
N THR A 11 -13.91 2.87 -35.20
CA THR A 11 -12.91 2.14 -34.43
C THR A 11 -11.81 3.09 -33.94
N ARG A 12 -11.29 3.92 -34.84
CA ARG A 12 -10.28 4.94 -34.50
C ARG A 12 -10.80 6.02 -33.55
N TYR A 13 -12.08 6.38 -33.65
CA TYR A 13 -12.73 7.33 -32.74
C TYR A 13 -12.76 6.77 -31.30
N TYR A 14 -13.16 5.50 -31.14
CA TYR A 14 -13.15 4.84 -29.83
C TYR A 14 -11.74 4.62 -29.28
N GLU A 15 -10.74 4.47 -30.13
CA GLU A 15 -9.33 4.43 -29.74
C GLU A 15 -8.76 5.82 -29.38
N GLY A 16 -9.48 6.91 -29.68
CA GLY A 16 -9.06 8.28 -29.39
C GLY A 16 -7.91 8.78 -30.28
N VAL A 17 -7.80 8.23 -31.49
CA VAL A 17 -6.74 8.59 -32.46
C VAL A 17 -7.26 9.42 -33.64
N THR A 18 -8.51 9.88 -33.59
CA THR A 18 -9.13 10.72 -34.61
C THR A 18 -8.73 12.18 -34.50
N SER A 19 -8.74 12.88 -35.64
CA SER A 19 -8.60 14.33 -35.72
C SER A 19 -9.96 15.04 -35.67
N GLU A 20 -9.97 16.32 -35.29
CA GLU A 20 -11.19 17.14 -35.21
C GLU A 20 -11.97 17.19 -36.54
N ALA A 21 -11.27 17.14 -37.67
CA ALA A 21 -11.89 17.14 -39.00
C ALA A 21 -12.66 15.83 -39.27
N GLU A 22 -12.07 14.70 -38.91
CA GLU A 22 -12.70 13.38 -39.05
C GLU A 22 -13.89 13.22 -38.10
N GLU A 23 -13.79 13.74 -36.87
CA GLU A 23 -14.90 13.72 -35.91
C GLU A 23 -16.09 14.57 -36.37
N LYS A 24 -15.83 15.71 -37.00
CA LYS A 24 -16.89 16.54 -37.62
C LYS A 24 -17.57 15.81 -38.76
N GLU A 25 -16.82 15.05 -39.56
CA GLU A 25 -17.38 14.23 -40.63
C GLU A 25 -18.23 13.09 -40.09
N LEU A 26 -17.75 12.40 -39.04
CA LEU A 26 -18.49 11.34 -38.35
C LEU A 26 -19.81 11.85 -37.76
N LYS A 27 -19.77 13.01 -37.09
CA LYS A 27 -20.98 13.69 -36.58
C LYS A 27 -21.96 14.02 -37.70
N ARG A 28 -21.49 14.58 -38.81
CA ARG A 28 -22.35 14.93 -39.96
C ARG A 28 -22.99 13.70 -40.59
N PHE A 29 -22.22 12.62 -40.76
CA PHE A 29 -22.70 11.35 -41.31
C PHE A 29 -23.88 10.78 -40.49
N PHE A 30 -23.74 10.69 -39.17
CA PHE A 30 -24.80 10.19 -38.29
C PHE A 30 -25.99 11.16 -38.13
N MET A 31 -25.82 12.44 -38.43
CA MET A 31 -26.91 13.42 -38.41
C MET A 31 -27.79 13.40 -39.67
N GLU A 32 -27.19 13.19 -40.84
CA GLU A 32 -27.87 13.39 -42.13
C GLU A 32 -28.38 12.09 -42.78
N GLU A 33 -27.70 10.94 -42.58
CA GLU A 33 -27.93 9.74 -43.37
C GLU A 33 -28.77 8.67 -42.62
N GLU A 34 -29.63 7.92 -43.34
CA GLU A 34 -30.24 6.69 -42.81
C GLU A 34 -29.19 5.57 -42.87
N VAL A 35 -28.83 5.04 -41.70
CA VAL A 35 -27.71 4.12 -41.53
C VAL A 35 -28.22 2.69 -41.36
N SER A 36 -27.40 1.70 -41.73
CA SER A 36 -27.68 0.26 -41.57
C SER A 36 -28.10 -0.09 -40.14
N GLU A 37 -28.83 -1.20 -39.97
CA GLU A 37 -29.30 -1.69 -38.66
C GLU A 37 -28.15 -1.82 -37.64
N ASP A 38 -26.96 -2.22 -38.11
CA ASP A 38 -25.77 -2.40 -37.27
C ASP A 38 -25.20 -1.09 -36.70
N LEU A 39 -25.52 0.06 -37.30
CA LEU A 39 -24.98 1.38 -36.96
C LEU A 39 -26.02 2.31 -36.29
N LEU A 40 -27.22 1.78 -36.02
CA LEU A 40 -28.31 2.54 -35.40
C LEU A 40 -27.98 2.97 -33.96
N ALA A 41 -27.26 2.12 -33.22
CA ALA A 41 -26.87 2.42 -31.84
C ALA A 41 -25.87 3.59 -31.78
N GLU A 42 -24.90 3.61 -32.69
CA GLU A 42 -23.92 4.68 -32.86
C GLU A 42 -24.62 5.97 -33.26
N LYS A 43 -25.57 5.89 -34.21
CA LYS A 43 -26.38 7.04 -34.61
C LYS A 43 -27.11 7.68 -33.42
N GLU A 44 -27.78 6.87 -32.61
CA GLU A 44 -28.50 7.36 -31.42
C GLU A 44 -27.53 8.06 -30.45
N LEU A 45 -26.36 7.47 -30.21
CA LEU A 45 -25.32 8.06 -29.36
C LEU A 45 -24.88 9.43 -29.89
N PHE A 46 -24.52 9.53 -31.17
CA PHE A 46 -24.07 10.80 -31.76
C PHE A 46 -25.17 11.86 -31.76
N LEU A 47 -26.43 11.48 -31.96
CA LEU A 47 -27.57 12.39 -31.85
C LEU A 47 -27.76 12.90 -30.42
N GLN A 48 -27.64 12.05 -29.41
CA GLN A 48 -27.71 12.46 -28.00
C GLN A 48 -26.55 13.41 -27.64
N LEU A 49 -25.33 13.09 -28.08
CA LEU A 49 -24.16 13.95 -27.88
C LEU A 49 -24.33 15.31 -28.55
N ALA A 50 -24.91 15.36 -29.75
CA ALA A 50 -25.15 16.61 -30.46
C ALA A 50 -26.34 17.42 -29.90
N ALA A 51 -27.29 16.74 -29.26
CA ALA A 51 -28.40 17.39 -28.55
C ALA A 51 -27.92 18.11 -27.26
N CYS A 52 -26.78 17.70 -26.70
CA CYS A 52 -26.15 18.42 -25.61
C CYS A 52 -25.53 19.72 -26.14
N PRO A 53 -25.95 20.88 -25.63
CA PRO A 53 -25.29 22.14 -25.98
C PRO A 53 -23.84 22.11 -25.51
N GLU A 54 -22.95 22.67 -26.32
CA GLU A 54 -21.54 22.80 -25.96
C GLU A 54 -21.43 23.58 -24.63
N PRO A 55 -20.74 23.04 -23.61
CA PRO A 55 -20.69 23.68 -22.31
C PRO A 55 -19.93 24.99 -22.41
N GLU A 56 -20.52 26.08 -21.90
CA GLU A 56 -19.82 27.36 -21.81
C GLU A 56 -18.65 27.24 -20.83
N ILE A 57 -17.43 27.40 -21.34
CA ILE A 57 -16.22 27.37 -20.52
C ILE A 57 -16.19 28.64 -19.66
N PRO A 58 -16.23 28.53 -18.32
CA PRO A 58 -16.20 29.69 -17.44
C PRO A 58 -14.91 30.49 -17.62
N VAL A 59 -15.03 31.82 -17.64
CA VAL A 59 -13.89 32.73 -17.74
C VAL A 59 -12.91 32.47 -16.60
N GLY A 60 -11.63 32.27 -16.94
CA GLY A 60 -10.56 32.03 -15.97
C GLY A 60 -10.46 30.58 -15.46
N LEU A 61 -11.21 29.63 -16.03
CA LEU A 61 -11.09 28.21 -15.66
C LEU A 61 -9.66 27.68 -15.84
N GLU A 62 -9.04 27.99 -16.98
CA GLU A 62 -7.68 27.55 -17.31
C GLU A 62 -6.65 28.11 -16.31
N GLU A 63 -6.73 29.41 -16.01
CA GLU A 63 -5.87 30.06 -15.01
C GLU A 63 -6.06 29.40 -13.63
N ARG A 64 -7.30 29.17 -13.22
CA ARG A 64 -7.60 28.50 -11.93
C ARG A 64 -7.09 27.07 -11.88
N LEU A 65 -7.13 26.34 -13.00
CA LEU A 65 -6.57 25.00 -13.12
C LEU A 65 -5.05 25.02 -12.97
N ASN A 66 -4.37 25.93 -13.66
CA ASN A 66 -2.92 26.11 -13.52
C ASN A 66 -2.52 26.46 -12.08
N ASP A 67 -3.24 27.38 -11.44
CA ASP A 67 -3.01 27.74 -10.04
C ASP A 67 -3.18 26.53 -9.09
N MET A 68 -4.17 25.66 -9.35
CA MET A 68 -4.37 24.45 -8.56
C MET A 68 -3.23 23.45 -8.75
N ILE A 69 -2.74 23.28 -9.98
CA ILE A 69 -1.60 22.42 -10.29
C ILE A 69 -0.35 22.91 -9.54
N ASP A 70 -0.05 24.21 -9.63
CA ASP A 70 1.10 24.81 -8.95
C ASP A 70 0.97 24.73 -7.43
N ALA A 71 -0.22 24.95 -6.88
CA ALA A 71 -0.48 24.80 -5.45
C ALA A 71 -0.23 23.36 -4.97
N TRP A 72 -0.66 22.36 -5.75
CA TRP A 72 -0.44 20.94 -5.42
C TRP A 72 1.04 20.57 -5.46
N ASP A 73 1.77 20.95 -6.52
CA ASP A 73 3.21 20.72 -6.62
C ASP A 73 3.99 21.41 -5.48
N MET A 74 3.62 22.65 -5.13
CA MET A 74 4.18 23.33 -3.97
C MET A 74 3.90 22.60 -2.65
N SER A 75 2.68 22.09 -2.46
CA SER A 75 2.29 21.39 -1.23
C SER A 75 3.09 20.08 -1.04
N GLU A 76 3.30 19.34 -2.13
CA GLU A 76 4.07 18.10 -2.13
C GLU A 76 5.54 18.39 -1.81
N LYS A 77 6.15 19.36 -2.49
CA LYS A 77 7.53 19.79 -2.25
C LYS A 77 7.73 20.27 -0.81
N ARG A 78 6.77 21.00 -0.23
CA ARG A 78 6.84 21.45 1.17
C ARG A 78 6.75 20.28 2.15
N ALA A 79 5.82 19.35 1.94
CA ALA A 79 5.67 18.17 2.79
C ALA A 79 6.93 17.29 2.82
N LEU A 80 7.56 17.07 1.66
CA LEU A 80 8.80 16.32 1.53
C LEU A 80 9.97 17.01 2.27
N LYS A 81 10.10 18.34 2.14
CA LYS A 81 11.14 19.12 2.84
C LYS A 81 11.00 19.07 4.36
N VAL A 82 9.77 19.16 4.88
CA VAL A 82 9.50 19.08 6.34
C VAL A 82 9.84 17.69 6.89
N LYS A 83 9.45 16.61 6.20
CA LYS A 83 9.81 15.24 6.59
C LYS A 83 11.33 15.00 6.58
N LYS A 84 12.04 15.50 5.57
CA LYS A 84 13.51 15.39 5.50
C LYS A 84 14.21 16.16 6.62
N ARG A 85 13.76 17.40 6.90
CA ARG A 85 14.34 18.24 7.95
C ARG A 85 14.16 17.63 9.34
N THR A 86 12.96 17.15 9.65
CA THR A 86 12.67 16.50 10.93
C THR A 86 13.44 15.19 11.11
N ARG A 87 13.61 14.38 10.06
CA ARG A 87 14.46 13.17 10.10
C ARG A 87 15.91 13.50 10.44
N ILE A 88 16.50 14.51 9.79
CA ILE A 88 17.89 14.92 10.05
C ILE A 88 18.07 15.39 11.50
N ILE A 89 17.16 16.23 12.01
CA ILE A 89 17.21 16.74 13.39
C ILE A 89 17.12 15.59 14.41
N ARG A 90 16.24 14.60 14.19
CA ARG A 90 16.15 13.42 15.07
C ARG A 90 17.42 12.57 15.04
N LEU A 91 18.01 12.35 13.86
CA LEU A 91 19.27 11.60 13.74
C LEU A 91 20.42 12.32 14.46
N GLN A 92 20.50 13.65 14.36
CA GLN A 92 21.50 14.45 15.06
C GLN A 92 21.33 14.39 16.60
N TRP A 93 20.08 14.42 17.09
CA TRP A 93 19.79 14.26 18.52
C TRP A 93 20.17 12.87 19.05
N LEU A 94 19.80 11.81 18.33
CA LEU A 94 20.19 10.43 18.68
C LEU A 94 21.72 10.23 18.62
N GLY A 95 22.38 10.79 17.60
CA GLY A 95 23.83 10.74 17.47
C GLY A 95 24.57 11.46 18.60
N SER A 96 24.02 12.58 19.08
CA SER A 96 24.58 13.31 20.22
C SER A 96 24.51 12.50 21.53
N ILE A 97 23.39 11.83 21.79
CA ILE A 97 23.24 10.96 22.97
C ILE A 97 24.22 9.79 22.90
N ALA A 98 24.34 9.13 21.75
CA ALA A 98 25.28 8.04 21.55
C ALA A 98 26.75 8.50 21.73
N ALA A 99 27.12 9.65 21.17
CA ALA A 99 28.46 10.21 21.34
C ALA A 99 28.79 10.54 22.81
N SER A 100 27.82 11.08 23.56
CA SER A 100 27.98 11.32 24.99
C SER A 100 28.17 10.03 25.77
N LEU A 101 27.38 8.99 25.47
CA LEU A 101 27.53 7.68 26.10
C LEU A 101 28.87 7.04 25.75
N LEU A 102 29.34 7.14 24.50
CA LEU A 102 30.65 6.64 24.08
C LEU A 102 31.79 7.37 24.79
N LEU A 103 31.71 8.68 24.98
CA LEU A 103 32.69 9.44 25.75
C LEU A 103 32.71 8.99 27.21
N LEU A 104 31.55 8.87 27.85
CA LEU A 104 31.44 8.38 29.23
C LEU A 104 31.95 6.94 29.36
N PHE A 105 31.60 6.06 28.42
CA PHE A 105 32.05 4.68 28.39
C PHE A 105 33.55 4.56 28.14
N SER A 106 34.11 5.38 27.24
CA SER A 106 35.55 5.42 26.96
C SER A 106 36.35 5.86 28.18
N VAL A 107 35.93 6.94 28.86
CA VAL A 107 36.56 7.39 30.11
C VAL A 107 36.39 6.35 31.21
N GLY A 108 35.18 5.77 31.33
CA GLY A 108 34.87 4.72 32.30
C GLY A 108 35.76 3.49 32.10
N MET A 109 35.91 3.01 30.85
CA MET A 109 36.80 1.89 30.52
C MET A 109 38.27 2.22 30.73
N TYR A 110 38.71 3.45 30.42
CA TYR A 110 40.10 3.86 30.63
C TYR A 110 40.49 3.79 32.11
N LEU A 111 39.57 4.13 33.01
CA LEU A 111 39.77 4.04 34.46
C LEU A 111 39.40 2.66 35.03
N TYR A 112 38.77 1.80 34.24
CA TYR A 112 38.32 0.49 34.69
C TYR A 112 39.49 -0.49 34.76
N LYS A 113 39.87 -0.86 35.99
CA LYS A 113 40.73 -2.01 36.25
C LYS A 113 39.83 -3.22 36.55
N PRO A 114 39.70 -4.22 35.65
CA PRO A 114 38.93 -5.40 35.96
C PRO A 114 39.61 -6.14 37.12
N SER A 115 38.91 -6.28 38.25
CA SER A 115 39.24 -7.31 39.23
C SER A 115 39.02 -8.67 38.57
N ALA A 116 39.91 -9.61 38.81
CA ALA A 116 39.73 -10.99 38.35
C ALA A 116 38.33 -11.48 38.74
N PRO A 117 37.62 -12.19 37.83
CA PRO A 117 36.31 -12.75 38.15
C PRO A 117 36.46 -13.62 39.39
N LYS A 118 35.75 -13.25 40.45
CA LYS A 118 35.65 -14.09 41.64
C LYS A 118 34.70 -15.23 41.29
N ASP A 119 35.20 -16.46 41.33
CA ASP A 119 34.35 -17.64 41.13
C ASP A 119 33.19 -17.61 42.14
N THR A 120 31.96 -17.61 41.62
CA THR A 120 30.73 -17.51 42.43
C THR A 120 30.45 -18.77 43.24
N CYS A 121 31.05 -19.90 42.85
CA CYS A 121 30.96 -21.17 43.56
C CYS A 121 32.32 -21.49 44.17
N ALA A 122 32.34 -21.93 45.43
CA ALA A 122 33.57 -22.29 46.12
C ALA A 122 34.17 -23.59 45.58
N THR A 123 33.35 -24.45 44.96
CA THR A 123 33.76 -25.73 44.40
C THR A 123 33.11 -26.00 43.03
N PRO A 124 33.78 -26.75 42.14
CA PRO A 124 33.26 -27.08 40.81
C PRO A 124 32.00 -27.97 40.86
N GLU A 125 31.82 -28.75 41.93
CA GLU A 125 30.66 -29.63 42.12
C GLU A 125 29.38 -28.83 42.41
N GLU A 126 29.44 -27.80 43.26
CA GLU A 126 28.31 -26.90 43.54
C GLU A 126 27.87 -26.14 42.29
N ALA A 127 28.84 -25.68 41.49
CA ALA A 127 28.55 -24.99 40.23
C ALA A 127 27.76 -25.90 39.27
N TYR A 128 28.15 -27.17 39.18
CA TYR A 128 27.49 -28.15 38.33
C TYR A 128 26.05 -28.44 38.81
N MET A 129 25.86 -28.63 40.11
CA MET A 129 24.54 -28.83 40.71
C MET A 129 23.61 -27.62 40.46
N GLN A 130 24.13 -26.41 40.59
CA GLN A 130 23.35 -25.19 40.35
C GLN A 130 23.03 -24.99 38.87
N ALA A 131 23.95 -25.34 37.97
CA ALA A 131 23.70 -25.37 36.53
C ALA A 131 22.63 -26.40 36.16
N GLN A 132 22.71 -27.63 36.70
CA GLN A 132 21.67 -28.64 36.49
C GLN A 132 20.30 -28.16 36.98
N LYS A 133 20.24 -27.55 38.17
CA LYS A 133 19.00 -26.97 38.70
C LYS A 133 18.41 -25.91 37.77
N ALA A 134 19.26 -25.03 37.22
CA ALA A 134 18.84 -24.01 36.27
C ALA A 134 18.31 -24.63 34.96
N LEU A 135 18.98 -25.66 34.45
CA LEU A 135 18.55 -26.37 33.24
C LEU A 135 17.22 -27.10 33.43
N VAL A 136 17.00 -27.74 34.59
CA VAL A 136 15.71 -28.36 34.92
C VAL A 136 14.61 -27.31 35.06
N MET A 137 14.91 -26.16 35.67
CA MET A 137 13.94 -25.07 35.76
C MET A 137 13.58 -24.56 34.36
N LEU A 138 14.55 -24.38 33.48
CA LEU A 138 14.33 -23.97 32.10
C LEU A 138 13.49 -25.00 31.33
N SER A 139 13.81 -26.28 31.42
CA SER A 139 13.07 -27.34 30.71
C SER A 139 11.62 -27.42 31.18
N SER A 140 11.35 -27.26 32.49
CA SER A 140 9.99 -27.24 33.01
C SER A 140 9.16 -26.07 32.47
N ARG A 141 9.79 -24.91 32.27
CA ARG A 141 9.14 -23.71 31.69
C ARG A 141 8.87 -23.89 30.20
N LEU A 142 9.81 -24.48 29.47
CA LEU A 142 9.61 -24.80 28.05
C LEU A 142 8.49 -25.81 27.84
N ASN A 143 8.45 -26.88 28.66
CA ASN A 143 7.40 -27.89 28.57
C ASN A 143 6.01 -27.29 28.80
N LYS A 144 5.87 -26.45 29.83
CA LYS A 144 4.62 -25.73 30.11
C LYS A 144 4.23 -24.77 28.97
N GLY A 145 5.21 -24.06 28.40
CA GLY A 145 4.97 -23.19 27.24
C GLY A 145 4.51 -23.96 26.00
N MET A 146 5.00 -25.18 25.79
CA MET A 146 4.64 -25.99 24.63
C MET A 146 3.23 -26.59 24.75
N GLU A 147 2.82 -26.99 25.96
CA GLU A 147 1.44 -27.43 26.26
C GLU A 147 0.42 -26.32 25.96
N GLU A 148 0.70 -25.07 26.37
CA GLU A 148 -0.17 -23.94 26.06
C GLU A 148 -0.26 -23.68 24.54
N VAL A 149 0.83 -23.85 23.79
CA VAL A 149 0.82 -23.72 22.32
C VAL A 149 0.00 -24.84 21.65
N GLU A 150 0.11 -26.07 22.14
CA GLU A 150 -0.65 -27.22 21.61
C GLU A 150 -2.17 -27.01 21.75
N THR A 151 -2.63 -26.54 22.92
CA THR A 151 -4.07 -26.24 23.12
C THR A 151 -4.58 -25.13 22.20
N VAL A 152 -3.77 -24.11 21.93
CA VAL A 152 -4.12 -23.03 20.99
C VAL A 152 -4.17 -23.55 19.57
N GLN A 153 -3.27 -24.46 19.18
CA GLN A 153 -3.27 -25.09 17.87
C GLN A 153 -4.53 -25.96 17.67
N GLU A 154 -4.92 -26.76 18.67
CA GLU A 154 -6.16 -27.54 18.62
C GLU A 154 -7.41 -26.65 18.52
N ALA A 155 -7.49 -25.59 19.33
CA ALA A 155 -8.61 -24.64 19.29
C ALA A 155 -8.70 -23.95 17.93
N THR A 156 -7.56 -23.51 17.38
CA THR A 156 -7.50 -22.89 16.05
C THR A 156 -7.89 -23.88 14.95
N GLY A 157 -7.47 -25.15 15.07
CA GLY A 157 -7.89 -26.23 14.17
C GLY A 157 -9.40 -26.44 14.16
N LYS A 158 -10.02 -26.55 15.35
CA LYS A 158 -11.47 -26.70 15.52
C LYS A 158 -12.25 -25.48 14.99
N ILE A 159 -11.76 -24.27 15.25
CA ILE A 159 -12.36 -23.03 14.72
C ILE A 159 -12.31 -23.06 13.20
N ARG A 160 -11.17 -23.41 12.61
CA ARG A 160 -11.00 -23.46 11.16
C ARG A 160 -11.95 -24.48 10.51
N GLU A 161 -12.08 -25.67 11.09
CA GLU A 161 -13.01 -26.70 10.62
C GLU A 161 -14.47 -26.22 10.67
N ASN A 162 -14.90 -25.67 11.83
CA ASN A 162 -16.24 -25.11 11.98
C ASN A 162 -16.53 -23.98 10.98
N VAL A 163 -15.58 -23.09 10.72
CA VAL A 163 -15.73 -22.01 9.74
C VAL A 163 -15.92 -22.58 8.33
N TYR A 164 -15.14 -23.59 7.93
CA TYR A 164 -15.31 -24.24 6.64
C TYR A 164 -16.66 -24.95 6.49
N GLU A 165 -17.13 -25.63 7.54
CA GLU A 165 -18.48 -26.20 7.52
C GLU A 165 -19.57 -25.14 7.32
N GLN A 166 -19.48 -24.02 8.04
CA GLN A 166 -20.47 -22.94 7.92
C GLN A 166 -20.46 -22.30 6.53
N LEU A 167 -19.28 -22.06 5.95
CA LEU A 167 -19.15 -21.53 4.60
C LEU A 167 -19.76 -22.46 3.54
N ASN A 168 -19.52 -23.77 3.65
CA ASN A 168 -20.11 -24.75 2.74
C ASN A 168 -21.63 -24.82 2.85
N ARG A 169 -22.19 -24.71 4.08
CA ARG A 169 -23.65 -24.63 4.29
C ARG A 169 -24.27 -23.40 3.64
N ILE A 170 -23.61 -22.24 3.73
CA ILE A 170 -24.07 -20.99 3.11
C ILE A 170 -23.99 -21.05 1.58
N ASN A 171 -22.96 -21.68 1.02
CA ASN A 171 -22.80 -21.77 -0.42
C ASN A 171 -23.86 -22.71 -1.04
N ASN A 172 -24.16 -23.83 -0.38
CA ASN A 172 -25.15 -24.80 -0.85
C ASN A 172 -26.62 -24.35 -0.68
N THR A 173 -26.89 -23.27 0.05
CA THR A 173 -28.24 -22.71 0.23
C THR A 173 -28.57 -21.56 -0.73
N LYS A 174 -27.59 -21.12 -1.54
CA LYS A 174 -27.77 -20.08 -2.56
C LYS A 174 -27.88 -20.62 -4.01
N GLN A 175 -27.90 -21.94 -4.18
CA GLN A 175 -28.33 -22.64 -5.42
C GLN A 175 -29.79 -23.06 -5.29
#